data_AF-A0A6P6JIK2-F1
#
_entry.id   AF-A0A6P6JIK2-F1
#
_cell.length_a   1.000
_cell.length_b   1.000
_cell.length_c   1.000
_cell.angle_alpha   90.00
_cell.angle_beta   90.00
_cell.angle_gamma   90.00
#
_symmetry.space_group_name_H-M   'P 1'
#
loop_
_entity.id
_entity.type
_entity.pdbx_description
1 polymer ?
#
loop_
_entity_poly.entity_id
_entity_poly.type
_entity_poly.pdbx_seq_one_letter_code
_entity_poly.pdbx_strand_id
1 'polypeptide(L)'
;MSADASGSSCGNVVTVSGSAASSSSHVGQEKAGRSLAGSKYVKLNVGGTLHYTTVQTLSKEDSLLRSICDGSTEVTIDSEGWVVLDRCGRHFSLVLNFLRDGTVPLPESTRELEEVLKEAQYYRLQGLVQHCLSTLQRDVCRGCHIPMITSAKEEQRMIATCRKPVVKLQNNRGNNKYSYTSNSDDNLLKNIELFDKLGLRFNGRVLFIKDVLGDEICCWSFYGEGRKIAEVCCTSIVYATEKKQTKVEFPEARIFEETLNILIYENGRGLGAMALLESGGIPSPGVGQSEEEGAGVGGGDRRVRRIHVRRHIMHDERGHGQQTVYKD
;
A
#
# COMPACT_ATOMS: atom_id res chain seq x y z
N MET A 1 4.20 18.67 53.24
CA MET A 1 2.97 19.00 53.98
C MET A 1 2.52 20.39 53.56
N SER A 2 1.32 20.44 52.99
CA SER A 2 0.32 21.52 52.89
C SER A 2 0.72 23.02 52.95
N ALA A 3 0.51 23.69 51.81
CA ALA A 3 -0.54 24.70 51.50
C ALA A 3 -0.73 26.02 52.30
N ASP A 4 -1.02 27.04 51.48
CA ASP A 4 -1.87 28.25 51.66
C ASP A 4 -1.33 29.47 52.43
N ALA A 5 -1.69 30.73 52.13
CA ALA A 5 -2.23 31.43 50.95
C ALA A 5 -2.30 32.94 51.28
N SER A 6 -2.15 33.80 50.26
CA SER A 6 -2.83 35.10 50.05
C SER A 6 -2.57 36.32 50.96
N GLY A 7 -2.36 37.46 50.29
CA GLY A 7 -2.79 38.78 50.77
C GLY A 7 -1.97 39.96 50.24
N SER A 8 -2.51 40.77 49.33
CA SER A 8 -2.08 42.17 49.12
C SER A 8 -3.15 42.97 48.37
N SER A 9 -3.57 44.08 48.97
CA SER A 9 -4.46 45.10 48.38
C SER A 9 -3.90 46.51 48.61
N CYS A 10 -4.05 47.36 47.58
CA CYS A 10 -4.27 48.82 47.53
C CYS A 10 -3.31 49.80 48.25
N GLY A 11 -3.05 51.03 47.76
CA GLY A 11 -3.59 51.79 46.62
C GLY A 11 -3.04 53.23 46.56
N ASN A 12 -3.51 54.02 45.57
CA ASN A 12 -3.81 55.48 45.57
C ASN A 12 -4.27 55.86 44.14
N VAL A 13 -5.53 56.22 43.86
CA VAL A 13 -6.34 57.45 44.13
C VAL A 13 -5.94 58.67 43.27
N VAL A 14 -6.82 59.02 42.33
CA VAL A 14 -7.02 60.36 41.75
C VAL A 14 -8.53 60.57 41.52
N THR A 15 -9.08 61.71 41.98
CA THR A 15 -10.45 62.26 41.80
C THR A 15 -10.33 63.60 41.05
N VAL A 16 -11.28 64.24 40.35
CA VAL A 16 -12.69 64.07 39.88
C VAL A 16 -12.95 65.25 38.90
N SER A 17 -13.64 65.12 37.75
CA SER A 17 -15.02 65.59 37.43
C SER A 17 -15.12 65.77 35.89
N GLY A 18 -16.24 65.58 35.16
CA GLY A 18 -17.61 65.19 35.50
C GLY A 18 -18.48 64.87 34.25
N SER A 19 -19.61 64.19 34.53
CA SER A 19 -20.94 64.22 33.90
C SER A 19 -21.23 63.76 32.44
N ALA A 20 -21.89 62.59 32.39
CA ALA A 20 -23.16 62.24 31.70
C ALA A 20 -23.23 62.07 30.17
N ALA A 21 -23.39 60.81 29.71
CA ALA A 21 -24.66 60.27 29.18
C ALA A 21 -24.45 58.84 28.65
N SER A 22 -25.37 57.95 28.99
CA SER A 22 -25.38 56.51 28.72
C SER A 22 -25.94 56.15 27.35
N SER A 23 -25.29 55.24 26.62
CA SER A 23 -25.95 54.37 25.64
C SER A 23 -25.19 53.04 25.49
N SER A 24 -25.73 52.00 26.14
CA SER A 24 -25.31 50.61 26.01
C SER A 24 -25.89 49.99 24.74
N SER A 25 -25.03 49.66 23.77
CA SER A 25 -25.43 48.88 22.59
C SER A 25 -25.37 47.38 22.88
N HIS A 26 -26.55 46.79 23.11
CA HIS A 26 -26.79 45.35 23.06
C HIS A 26 -26.39 44.79 21.69
N VAL A 27 -25.50 43.78 21.67
CA VAL A 27 -25.33 42.91 20.50
C VAL A 27 -26.44 41.86 20.55
N GLY A 28 -27.49 42.07 19.75
CA GLY A 28 -28.60 41.14 19.61
C GLY A 28 -28.21 39.95 18.74
N GLN A 29 -28.28 38.75 19.32
CA GLN A 29 -28.29 37.49 18.59
C GLN A 29 -29.72 37.29 18.08
N GLU A 30 -30.00 37.65 16.82
CA GLU A 30 -31.32 37.41 16.22
C GLU A 30 -31.46 35.93 15.83
N LYS A 31 -32.12 35.15 16.69
CA LYS A 31 -32.72 33.86 16.33
C LYS A 31 -33.97 34.12 15.47
N ALA A 32 -33.79 34.26 14.16
CA ALA A 32 -34.89 34.33 13.21
C ALA A 32 -34.94 33.05 12.37
N GLY A 33 -35.96 32.21 12.61
CA GLY A 33 -36.32 31.09 11.75
C GLY A 33 -36.89 31.58 10.41
N ARG A 34 -36.04 32.13 9.55
CA ARG A 34 -36.38 32.45 8.16
C ARG A 34 -36.23 31.19 7.32
N SER A 35 -37.35 30.65 6.85
CA SER A 35 -37.34 29.57 5.85
C SER A 35 -36.63 30.06 4.59
N LEU A 36 -35.65 29.30 4.10
CA LEU A 36 -34.92 29.55 2.86
C LEU A 36 -35.77 29.26 1.62
N ALA A 37 -37.00 28.75 1.80
CA ALA A 37 -37.92 28.31 0.75
C ALA A 37 -38.32 29.37 -0.29
N GLY A 38 -38.02 30.66 -0.06
CA GLY A 38 -38.28 31.75 -1.00
C GLY A 38 -37.08 32.20 -1.86
N SER A 39 -35.86 31.73 -1.59
CA SER A 39 -34.66 32.16 -2.31
C SER A 39 -34.22 31.14 -3.36
N LYS A 40 -33.83 31.59 -4.56
CA LYS A 40 -33.27 30.70 -5.60
C LYS A 40 -31.89 30.16 -5.22
N TYR A 41 -31.11 30.94 -4.48
CA TYR A 41 -29.72 30.67 -4.13
C TYR A 41 -29.52 30.62 -2.62
N VAL A 42 -28.55 29.80 -2.19
CA VAL A 42 -28.17 29.60 -0.79
C VAL A 42 -26.67 29.80 -0.66
N LYS A 43 -26.28 30.53 0.39
CA LYS A 43 -24.89 30.72 0.82
C LYS A 43 -24.62 29.82 2.03
N LEU A 44 -23.60 28.98 1.95
CA LEU A 44 -23.22 28.04 3.01
C LEU A 44 -21.79 28.31 3.47
N ASN A 45 -21.58 28.44 4.77
CA ASN A 45 -20.26 28.52 5.38
C ASN A 45 -20.03 27.23 6.19
N VAL A 46 -19.17 26.33 5.69
CA VAL A 46 -18.93 25.01 6.26
C VAL A 46 -17.55 24.99 6.92
N GLY A 47 -17.52 25.27 8.23
CA GLY A 47 -16.27 25.33 9.01
C GLY A 47 -15.23 26.30 8.45
N GLY A 48 -15.69 27.42 7.85
CA GLY A 48 -14.83 28.42 7.21
C GLY A 48 -14.72 28.29 5.70
N THR A 49 -15.17 27.18 5.10
CA THR A 49 -15.21 27.04 3.64
C THR A 49 -16.54 27.55 3.08
N LEU A 50 -16.45 28.53 2.19
CA LEU A 50 -17.61 29.21 1.62
C LEU A 50 -18.08 28.52 0.34
N HIS A 51 -19.38 28.21 0.28
CA HIS A 51 -20.03 27.58 -0.87
C HIS A 51 -21.29 28.32 -1.30
N TYR A 52 -21.49 28.41 -2.61
CA TYR A 52 -22.71 28.91 -3.24
C TYR A 52 -23.40 27.79 -4.00
N THR A 53 -24.71 27.67 -3.82
CA THR A 53 -25.53 26.67 -4.51
C THR A 53 -26.97 27.12 -4.63
N THR A 54 -27.83 26.29 -5.22
CA THR A 54 -29.28 26.55 -5.32
C THR A 54 -30.06 25.71 -4.32
N VAL A 55 -31.23 26.21 -3.90
CA VAL A 55 -32.17 25.41 -3.08
C VAL A 55 -32.51 24.11 -3.79
N GLN A 56 -32.69 24.16 -5.12
CA GLN A 56 -32.98 22.98 -5.93
C GLN A 56 -31.95 21.87 -5.75
N THR A 57 -30.65 22.18 -5.71
CA THR A 57 -29.59 21.18 -5.50
C THR A 57 -29.68 20.56 -4.10
N LEU A 58 -29.88 21.38 -3.06
CA LEU A 58 -29.93 20.90 -1.68
C LEU A 58 -31.21 20.10 -1.37
N SER A 59 -32.29 20.36 -2.11
CA SER A 59 -33.57 19.66 -1.98
C SER A 59 -33.71 18.41 -2.86
N LYS A 60 -32.69 18.00 -3.63
CA LYS A 60 -32.81 16.85 -4.54
C LYS A 60 -33.03 15.51 -3.82
N GLU A 61 -32.40 15.31 -2.68
CA GLU A 61 -32.56 14.11 -1.85
C GLU A 61 -33.12 14.46 -0.48
N ASP A 62 -33.76 13.49 0.17
CA ASP A 62 -34.17 13.62 1.56
C ASP A 62 -32.94 13.55 2.47
N SER A 63 -32.46 14.72 2.88
CA SER A 63 -31.18 14.92 3.55
C SER A 63 -31.29 16.01 4.61
N LEU A 64 -30.30 16.11 5.51
CA LEU A 64 -30.22 17.23 6.45
C LEU A 64 -30.21 18.58 5.73
N LEU A 65 -29.52 18.68 4.59
CA LEU A 65 -29.44 19.90 3.80
C LEU A 65 -30.80 20.32 3.22
N ARG A 66 -31.66 19.36 2.89
CA ARG A 66 -33.05 19.63 2.51
C ARG A 66 -33.86 20.20 3.67
N SER A 67 -33.74 19.59 4.86
CA SER A 67 -34.41 20.07 6.08
C SER A 67 -33.97 21.48 6.51
N ILE A 68 -32.74 21.86 6.15
CA ILE A 68 -32.26 23.24 6.36
C ILE A 68 -32.96 24.20 5.38
N CYS A 69 -33.17 23.78 4.12
CA CYS A 69 -33.80 24.62 3.12
C CYS A 69 -35.31 24.82 3.34
N ASP A 70 -36.01 23.78 3.79
CA ASP A 70 -37.45 23.86 4.09
C ASP A 70 -37.74 24.53 5.44
N GLY A 71 -36.72 24.69 6.30
CA GLY A 71 -36.82 25.32 7.61
C GLY A 71 -37.21 24.36 8.73
N SER A 72 -37.22 23.04 8.48
CA SER A 72 -37.46 22.01 9.48
C SER A 72 -36.29 21.81 10.43
N THR A 73 -35.10 22.29 10.07
CA THR A 73 -33.90 22.27 10.92
C THR A 73 -33.47 23.68 11.27
N GLU A 74 -33.29 23.95 12.56
CA GLU A 74 -32.74 25.22 13.04
C GLU A 74 -31.28 25.35 12.61
N VAL A 75 -30.94 26.48 11.98
CA VAL A 75 -29.58 26.82 11.56
C VAL A 75 -29.21 28.23 11.98
N THR A 76 -27.92 28.45 12.20
CA THR A 76 -27.38 29.78 12.47
C THR A 76 -27.11 30.48 11.15
N ILE A 77 -27.63 31.70 11.00
CA ILE A 77 -27.39 32.55 9.85
C ILE A 77 -26.62 33.79 10.34
N ASP A 78 -25.51 34.12 9.69
CA ASP A 78 -24.73 35.30 10.05
C ASP A 78 -25.35 36.60 9.48
N SER A 79 -24.75 37.74 9.82
CA SER A 79 -25.19 39.07 9.36
C SER A 79 -25.10 39.27 7.84
N GLU A 80 -24.33 38.46 7.13
CA GLU A 80 -24.16 38.51 5.67
C GLU A 80 -25.06 37.51 4.91
N GLY A 81 -25.85 36.72 5.66
CA GLY A 81 -26.79 35.74 5.15
C GLY A 81 -26.18 34.38 4.83
N TRP A 82 -25.03 34.03 5.41
CA TRP A 82 -24.46 32.69 5.32
C TRP A 82 -25.09 31.75 6.34
N VAL A 83 -25.53 30.59 5.87
CA VAL A 83 -25.90 29.48 6.74
C VAL A 83 -24.63 28.83 7.24
N VAL A 84 -24.39 28.90 8.55
CA VAL A 84 -23.18 28.39 9.19
C VAL A 84 -23.37 26.93 9.60
N LEU A 85 -22.50 26.06 9.10
CA LEU A 85 -22.42 24.64 9.45
C LEU A 85 -21.11 24.38 10.20
N ASP A 86 -21.21 23.89 11.42
CA ASP A 86 -20.06 23.51 12.26
C ASP A 86 -19.51 22.13 11.84
N ARG A 87 -18.96 22.06 10.63
CA ARG A 87 -18.39 20.86 9.99
C ARG A 87 -17.16 21.19 9.19
N CYS A 88 -16.35 20.18 8.87
CA CYS A 88 -15.17 20.37 8.03
C CYS A 88 -15.57 20.58 6.55
N GLY A 89 -15.25 21.75 5.99
CA GLY A 89 -15.55 22.07 4.60
C GLY A 89 -14.69 21.36 3.55
N ARG A 90 -13.67 20.58 3.93
CA ARG A 90 -12.71 19.95 3.00
C ARG A 90 -13.39 19.12 1.90
N HIS A 91 -14.37 18.31 2.27
CA HIS A 91 -15.04 17.37 1.35
C HIS A 91 -16.43 17.84 0.93
N PHE A 92 -16.84 19.06 1.30
CA PHE A 92 -18.20 19.53 1.06
C PHE A 92 -18.48 19.78 -0.44
N SER A 93 -17.46 20.14 -1.22
CA SER A 93 -17.59 20.21 -2.69
C SER A 93 -18.00 18.87 -3.31
N LEU A 94 -17.50 17.75 -2.78
CA LEU A 94 -17.85 16.40 -3.25
C LEU A 94 -19.31 16.09 -2.92
N VAL A 95 -19.76 16.46 -1.72
CA VAL A 95 -21.17 16.36 -1.30
C VAL A 95 -22.09 17.14 -2.24
N LEU A 96 -21.72 18.39 -2.58
CA LEU A 96 -22.50 19.19 -3.53
C LEU A 96 -22.53 18.58 -4.93
N ASN A 97 -21.41 18.04 -5.42
CA ASN A 97 -21.36 17.39 -6.73
C ASN A 97 -22.22 16.12 -6.75
N PHE A 98 -22.19 15.31 -5.69
CA PHE A 98 -23.09 14.18 -5.55
C PHE A 98 -24.56 14.61 -5.62
N LEU A 99 -24.95 15.67 -4.91
CA LEU A 99 -26.32 16.20 -4.99
C LEU A 99 -26.65 16.74 -6.39
N ARG A 100 -25.68 17.27 -7.15
CA ARG A 100 -25.90 17.78 -8.51
C ARG A 100 -26.09 16.65 -9.52
N ASP A 101 -25.25 15.63 -9.46
CA ASP A 101 -25.12 14.65 -10.54
C ASP A 101 -25.70 13.27 -10.17
N GLY A 102 -26.04 13.05 -8.89
CA GLY A 102 -26.50 11.77 -8.34
C GLY A 102 -25.39 10.73 -8.16
N THR A 103 -24.20 10.99 -8.70
CA THR A 103 -23.00 10.16 -8.55
C THR A 103 -21.78 11.07 -8.50
N VAL A 104 -20.66 10.57 -7.93
CA VAL A 104 -19.42 11.35 -7.83
C VAL A 104 -18.22 10.41 -7.79
N PRO A 105 -17.08 10.72 -8.43
CA PRO A 105 -15.86 9.97 -8.25
C PRO A 105 -15.38 10.09 -6.79
N LEU A 106 -15.10 8.94 -6.17
CA LEU A 106 -14.63 8.86 -4.80
C LEU A 106 -13.10 8.90 -4.73
N PRO A 107 -12.50 9.40 -3.62
CA PRO A 107 -11.06 9.37 -3.42
C PRO A 107 -10.50 7.94 -3.39
N GLU A 108 -9.27 7.77 -3.89
CA GLU A 108 -8.57 6.47 -3.84
C GLU A 108 -7.98 6.17 -2.46
N SER A 109 -7.69 7.20 -1.67
CA SER A 109 -7.15 7.03 -0.31
C SER A 109 -8.25 6.57 0.64
N THR A 110 -8.05 5.42 1.30
CA THR A 110 -8.98 4.90 2.32
C THR A 110 -9.27 5.93 3.41
N ARG A 111 -8.26 6.69 3.84
CA ARG A 111 -8.42 7.74 4.85
C ARG A 111 -9.36 8.84 4.37
N GLU A 112 -9.16 9.34 3.15
CA GLU A 112 -10.03 10.40 2.61
C GLU A 112 -11.44 9.88 2.35
N LEU A 113 -11.57 8.63 1.92
CA LEU A 113 -12.87 7.98 1.73
C LEU A 113 -13.64 7.83 3.06
N GLU A 114 -12.96 7.49 4.15
CA GLU A 114 -13.56 7.48 5.50
C GLU A 114 -13.97 8.88 5.98
N GLU A 115 -13.17 9.91 5.66
CA GLU A 115 -13.52 11.31 5.95
C GLU A 115 -14.80 11.71 5.18
N VAL A 116 -14.91 11.36 3.89
CA VAL A 116 -16.11 11.58 3.07
C VAL A 116 -17.31 10.81 3.62
N LEU A 117 -17.13 9.56 4.02
CA LEU A 117 -18.20 8.73 4.60
C LEU A 117 -18.80 9.39 5.86
N LYS A 118 -17.96 9.97 6.74
CA LYS A 118 -18.43 10.67 7.93
C LYS A 118 -19.29 11.88 7.59
N GLU A 119 -18.91 12.67 6.59
CA GLU A 119 -19.72 13.80 6.14
C GLU A 119 -21.02 13.33 5.46
N ALA A 120 -20.96 12.28 4.62
CA ALA A 120 -22.15 11.71 3.99
C ALA A 120 -23.18 11.20 5.02
N GLN A 121 -22.71 10.57 6.10
CA GLN A 121 -23.54 10.15 7.22
C GLN A 121 -24.15 11.34 7.97
N TYR A 122 -23.34 12.37 8.25
CA TYR A 122 -23.80 13.59 8.92
C TYR A 122 -24.91 14.30 8.12
N TYR A 123 -24.73 14.48 6.82
CA TYR A 123 -25.75 15.08 5.95
C TYR A 123 -26.90 14.13 5.60
N ARG A 124 -26.84 12.85 6.03
CA ARG A 124 -27.83 11.80 5.79
C ARG A 124 -28.04 11.45 4.30
N LEU A 125 -26.96 11.49 3.53
CA LEU A 125 -26.98 11.20 2.09
C LEU A 125 -26.82 9.70 1.84
N GLN A 126 -27.94 8.96 1.88
CA GLN A 126 -27.92 7.50 1.84
C GLN A 126 -27.24 6.93 0.58
N GLY A 127 -27.44 7.55 -0.58
CA GLY A 127 -26.80 7.13 -1.82
C GLY A 127 -25.27 7.24 -1.75
N LEU A 128 -24.77 8.36 -1.22
CA LEU A 128 -23.33 8.58 -1.05
C LEU A 128 -22.72 7.68 0.04
N VAL A 129 -23.45 7.44 1.13
CA VAL A 129 -23.05 6.50 2.19
C VAL A 129 -22.87 5.09 1.61
N GLN A 130 -23.86 4.59 0.86
CA GLN A 130 -23.78 3.28 0.24
C GLN A 130 -22.64 3.18 -0.78
N HIS A 131 -22.42 4.24 -1.57
CA HIS A 131 -21.31 4.28 -2.52
C HIS A 131 -19.94 4.21 -1.81
N CYS A 132 -19.77 4.93 -0.70
CA CYS A 132 -18.55 4.89 0.10
C CYS A 132 -18.34 3.52 0.76
N LEU A 133 -19.37 2.95 1.39
CA LEU A 133 -19.28 1.63 2.04
C LEU A 133 -18.98 0.52 1.04
N SER A 134 -19.62 0.54 -0.14
CA SER A 134 -19.36 -0.43 -1.21
C SER A 134 -17.91 -0.32 -1.70
N THR A 135 -17.38 0.89 -1.79
CA THR A 135 -15.98 1.12 -2.19
C THR A 135 -14.99 0.65 -1.12
N LEU A 136 -15.26 0.93 0.16
CA LEU A 136 -14.48 0.42 1.29
C LEU A 136 -14.49 -1.11 1.36
N GLN A 137 -15.65 -1.74 1.15
CA GLN A 137 -15.76 -3.20 1.10
C GLN A 137 -14.96 -3.81 -0.06
N ARG A 138 -14.89 -3.13 -1.21
CA ARG A 138 -14.04 -3.57 -2.33
C ARG A 138 -12.56 -3.56 -1.99
N ASP A 139 -12.10 -2.62 -1.17
CA ASP A 139 -10.69 -2.59 -0.74
C ASP A 139 -10.39 -3.57 0.40
N VAL A 140 -11.33 -3.82 1.31
CA VAL A 140 -11.22 -4.88 2.34
C VAL A 140 -11.27 -6.29 1.72
N CYS A 141 -11.98 -6.46 0.60
CA CYS A 141 -12.05 -7.72 -0.16
C CYS A 141 -11.20 -7.72 -1.44
N ARG A 142 -10.04 -7.04 -1.46
CA ARG A 142 -8.95 -7.46 -2.37
C ARG A 142 -8.25 -8.67 -1.75
N GLY A 143 -8.93 -9.81 -1.74
CA GLY A 143 -8.29 -11.09 -1.46
C GLY A 143 -7.01 -11.20 -2.29
N CYS A 144 -5.93 -11.70 -1.70
CA CYS A 144 -4.68 -11.93 -2.41
C CYS A 144 -4.92 -13.01 -3.47
N HIS A 145 -5.36 -12.59 -4.66
CA HIS A 145 -5.59 -13.48 -5.79
C HIS A 145 -4.26 -13.74 -6.49
N ILE A 146 -3.74 -14.93 -6.28
CA ILE A 146 -2.54 -15.42 -6.93
C ILE A 146 -2.98 -16.16 -8.20
N PRO A 147 -2.78 -15.59 -9.41
CA PRO A 147 -3.09 -16.29 -10.65
C PRO A 147 -2.27 -17.57 -10.80
N MET A 148 -2.90 -18.60 -11.39
CA MET A 148 -2.23 -19.82 -11.83
C MET A 148 -2.05 -19.75 -13.35
N ILE A 149 -0.82 -19.84 -13.83
CA ILE A 149 -0.49 -19.84 -15.25
C ILE A 149 -0.90 -21.16 -15.87
N THR A 150 -1.57 -21.08 -17.02
CA THR A 150 -1.98 -22.25 -17.82
C THR A 150 -1.37 -22.29 -19.22
N SER A 151 -0.60 -21.25 -19.62
CA SER A 151 0.21 -21.27 -20.83
C SER A 151 1.46 -20.40 -20.76
N ALA A 152 2.53 -20.77 -21.48
CA ALA A 152 3.75 -19.95 -21.56
C ALA A 152 3.51 -18.55 -22.17
N LYS A 153 2.53 -18.42 -23.07
CA LYS A 153 2.15 -17.12 -23.66
C LYS A 153 1.48 -16.20 -22.63
N GLU A 154 0.67 -16.77 -21.73
CA GLU A 154 0.07 -16.04 -20.61
C GLU A 154 1.15 -15.58 -19.62
N GLU A 155 2.10 -16.45 -19.27
CA GLU A 155 3.25 -16.09 -18.43
C GLU A 155 3.99 -14.87 -18.99
N GLN A 156 4.45 -14.96 -20.24
CA GLN A 156 5.22 -13.89 -20.88
C GLN A 156 4.43 -12.58 -20.91
N ARG A 157 3.13 -12.64 -21.20
CA ARG A 157 2.26 -11.46 -21.20
C ARG A 157 2.14 -10.86 -19.79
N MET A 158 1.94 -11.69 -18.76
CA MET A 158 1.82 -11.22 -17.38
C MET A 158 3.11 -10.56 -16.91
N ILE A 159 4.27 -11.17 -17.17
CA ILE A 159 5.57 -10.64 -16.77
C ILE A 159 5.90 -9.35 -17.54
N ALA A 160 5.66 -9.32 -18.86
CA ALA A 160 6.02 -8.17 -19.69
C ALA A 160 5.12 -6.94 -19.47
N THR A 161 3.84 -7.13 -19.13
CA THR A 161 2.90 -6.02 -18.92
C THR A 161 2.83 -5.57 -17.45
N CYS A 162 3.35 -6.37 -16.52
CA CYS A 162 3.33 -6.01 -15.10
C CYS A 162 4.34 -4.90 -14.79
N ARG A 163 3.84 -3.82 -14.18
CA ARG A 163 4.67 -2.71 -13.68
C ARG A 163 5.24 -2.95 -12.27
N LYS A 164 4.82 -4.05 -11.63
CA LYS A 164 5.26 -4.46 -10.30
C LYS A 164 6.32 -5.55 -10.44
N PRO A 165 7.22 -5.71 -9.45
CA PRO A 165 8.05 -6.90 -9.38
C PRO A 165 7.17 -8.16 -9.31
N VAL A 166 7.66 -9.26 -9.89
CA VAL A 166 6.91 -10.51 -9.99
C VAL A 166 7.69 -11.63 -9.32
N VAL A 167 7.02 -12.42 -8.48
CA VAL A 167 7.54 -13.67 -7.92
C VAL A 167 6.72 -14.81 -8.49
N LYS A 168 7.41 -15.74 -9.15
CA LYS A 168 6.81 -16.95 -9.71
C LYS A 168 7.27 -18.15 -8.91
N LEU A 169 6.33 -18.94 -8.40
CA LEU A 169 6.62 -20.28 -7.87
C LEU A 169 6.17 -21.30 -8.91
N GLN A 170 7.14 -22.04 -9.42
CA GLN A 170 6.88 -23.23 -10.20
C GLN A 170 6.72 -24.43 -9.26
N ASN A 171 5.60 -25.14 -9.38
CA ASN A 171 5.30 -26.33 -8.61
C ASN A 171 4.70 -27.38 -9.54
N ASN A 172 5.52 -28.36 -9.93
CA ASN A 172 5.09 -29.47 -10.78
C ASN A 172 5.14 -30.79 -10.00
N ARG A 173 4.03 -31.09 -9.32
CA ARG A 173 3.82 -32.37 -8.61
C ARG A 173 3.62 -33.55 -9.58
N GLY A 174 3.25 -33.29 -10.84
CA GLY A 174 2.95 -34.29 -11.86
C GLY A 174 4.18 -34.94 -12.48
N ASN A 175 5.37 -34.33 -12.34
CA ASN A 175 6.65 -34.92 -12.76
C ASN A 175 7.08 -36.03 -11.78
N ASN A 176 6.26 -37.07 -11.71
CA ASN A 176 6.27 -38.14 -10.72
C ASN A 176 7.35 -39.22 -10.99
N LYS A 177 8.43 -38.86 -11.71
CA LYS A 177 9.47 -39.80 -12.16
C LYS A 177 10.56 -40.06 -11.11
N TYR A 178 10.51 -39.43 -9.94
CA TYR A 178 11.68 -39.37 -9.06
C TYR A 178 11.50 -40.05 -7.71
N SER A 179 12.54 -40.79 -7.32
CA SER A 179 12.71 -41.35 -5.98
C SER A 179 12.93 -40.21 -4.99
N TYR A 180 11.83 -39.67 -4.46
CA TYR A 180 11.85 -38.64 -3.42
C TYR A 180 12.40 -39.22 -2.11
N THR A 181 13.19 -38.42 -1.40
CA THR A 181 13.46 -38.69 0.02
C THR A 181 12.19 -38.40 0.82
N SER A 182 12.00 -39.05 1.98
CA SER A 182 10.83 -38.82 2.85
C SER A 182 10.60 -37.33 3.19
N ASN A 183 11.66 -36.54 3.35
CA ASN A 183 11.56 -35.10 3.65
C ASN A 183 11.20 -34.20 2.45
N SER A 184 11.18 -34.72 1.22
CA SER A 184 10.98 -33.88 0.02
C SER A 184 9.56 -33.32 -0.07
N ASP A 185 8.54 -34.12 0.31
CA ASP A 185 7.14 -33.68 0.32
C ASP A 185 6.90 -32.56 1.34
N ASP A 186 7.44 -32.71 2.56
CA ASP A 186 7.38 -31.68 3.60
C ASP A 186 8.01 -30.36 3.14
N ASN A 187 9.17 -30.44 2.48
CA ASN A 187 9.85 -29.26 1.97
C ASN A 187 9.09 -28.61 0.81
N LEU A 188 8.42 -29.38 -0.04
CA LEU A 188 7.54 -28.83 -1.08
C LEU A 188 6.36 -28.07 -0.45
N LEU A 189 5.71 -28.65 0.56
CA LEU A 189 4.63 -27.99 1.30
C LEU A 189 5.12 -26.69 1.97
N LYS A 190 6.30 -26.68 2.59
CA LYS A 190 6.91 -25.48 3.17
C LYS A 190 7.16 -24.38 2.13
N ASN A 191 7.62 -24.74 0.93
CA ASN A 191 7.77 -23.78 -0.17
C ASN A 191 6.42 -23.16 -0.57
N ILE A 192 5.37 -23.97 -0.72
CA ILE A 192 4.02 -23.49 -1.05
C ILE A 192 3.48 -22.58 0.05
N GLU A 193 3.61 -22.98 1.31
CA GLU A 193 3.15 -22.20 2.46
C GLU A 193 3.88 -20.86 2.56
N LEU A 194 5.21 -20.85 2.40
CA LEU A 194 6.00 -19.62 2.39
C LEU A 194 5.56 -18.70 1.24
N PHE A 195 5.30 -19.25 0.06
CA PHE A 195 4.85 -18.48 -1.08
C PHE A 195 3.50 -17.79 -0.82
N ASP A 196 2.54 -18.51 -0.25
CA ASP A 196 1.24 -17.96 0.09
C ASP A 196 1.35 -16.90 1.21
N LYS A 197 2.20 -17.12 2.22
CA LYS A 197 2.51 -16.13 3.28
C LYS A 197 3.13 -14.85 2.70
N LEU A 198 4.08 -14.97 1.78
CA LEU A 198 4.71 -13.82 1.12
C LEU A 198 3.72 -13.09 0.20
N GLY A 199 2.88 -13.84 -0.51
CA GLY A 199 1.78 -13.31 -1.32
C GLY A 199 0.85 -12.41 -0.51
N LEU A 200 0.42 -12.89 0.65
CA LEU A 200 -0.41 -12.12 1.58
C LEU A 200 0.33 -10.89 2.12
N ARG A 201 1.59 -11.06 2.55
CA ARG A 201 2.39 -9.99 3.17
C ARG A 201 2.72 -8.84 2.22
N PHE A 202 2.97 -9.14 0.95
CA PHE A 202 3.33 -8.16 -0.07
C PHE A 202 2.20 -7.93 -1.08
N ASN A 203 0.95 -8.23 -0.68
CA ASN A 203 -0.24 -8.00 -1.51
C ASN A 203 -0.30 -6.54 -1.98
N GLY A 204 -0.59 -6.35 -3.25
CA GLY A 204 -0.63 -5.02 -3.87
C GLY A 204 0.75 -4.43 -4.24
N ARG A 205 1.87 -4.94 -3.69
CA ARG A 205 3.23 -4.45 -4.00
C ARG A 205 3.96 -5.33 -5.01
N VAL A 206 3.85 -6.65 -4.83
CA VAL A 206 4.48 -7.67 -5.67
C VAL A 206 3.38 -8.53 -6.30
N LEU A 207 3.54 -8.89 -7.57
CA LEU A 207 2.66 -9.86 -8.22
C LEU A 207 3.19 -11.27 -7.97
N PHE A 208 2.42 -12.10 -7.27
CA PHE A 208 2.74 -13.52 -7.06
C PHE A 208 2.00 -14.37 -8.08
N ILE A 209 2.69 -15.33 -8.70
CA ILE A 209 2.13 -16.20 -9.73
C ILE A 209 2.52 -17.66 -9.46
N LYS A 210 1.56 -18.59 -9.59
CA LYS A 210 1.81 -20.04 -9.55
C LYS A 210 1.93 -20.60 -10.96
N ASP A 211 2.96 -21.37 -11.23
CA ASP A 211 3.22 -22.03 -12.50
C ASP A 211 3.22 -23.55 -12.29
N VAL A 212 2.37 -24.25 -13.02
CA VAL A 212 2.20 -25.71 -12.92
C VAL A 212 2.68 -26.46 -14.17
N LEU A 213 3.23 -25.74 -15.16
CA LEU A 213 3.55 -26.30 -16.48
C LEU A 213 5.02 -26.64 -16.66
N GLY A 214 5.91 -25.94 -15.97
CA GLY A 214 7.34 -26.08 -16.24
C GLY A 214 7.93 -27.43 -15.80
N ASP A 215 9.13 -27.71 -16.31
CA ASP A 215 9.81 -29.02 -16.13
C ASP A 215 10.42 -29.23 -14.73
N GLU A 216 10.82 -28.14 -14.06
CA GLU A 216 11.31 -28.15 -12.68
C GLU A 216 10.21 -28.47 -11.67
N ILE A 217 10.57 -29.26 -10.66
CA ILE A 217 9.65 -29.70 -9.59
C ILE A 217 9.27 -28.54 -8.69
N CYS A 218 10.27 -27.78 -8.21
CA CYS A 218 10.08 -26.62 -7.35
C CYS A 218 11.16 -25.58 -7.65
N CYS A 219 10.74 -24.42 -8.16
CA CYS A 219 11.65 -23.33 -8.51
C CYS A 219 10.99 -21.98 -8.26
N TRP A 220 11.73 -21.08 -7.62
CA TRP A 220 11.32 -19.70 -7.43
C TRP A 220 12.03 -18.82 -8.44
N SER A 221 11.26 -18.06 -9.21
CA SER A 221 11.79 -17.09 -10.17
C SER A 221 11.36 -15.68 -9.79
N PHE A 222 12.31 -14.76 -9.84
CA PHE A 222 12.17 -13.38 -9.40
C PHE A 222 12.36 -12.45 -10.60
N TYR A 223 11.40 -11.56 -10.85
CA TYR A 223 11.43 -10.66 -11.99
C TYR A 223 11.27 -9.20 -11.55
N GLY A 224 12.01 -8.32 -12.23
CA GLY A 224 11.93 -6.87 -12.12
C GLY A 224 11.93 -6.26 -13.51
N GLU A 225 11.09 -5.25 -13.75
CA GLU A 225 11.00 -4.56 -15.05
C GLU A 225 10.77 -5.53 -16.24
N GLY A 226 9.98 -6.58 -16.03
CA GLY A 226 9.68 -7.60 -17.04
C GLY A 226 10.84 -8.55 -17.37
N ARG A 227 11.95 -8.51 -16.62
CA ARG A 227 13.13 -9.36 -16.82
C ARG A 227 13.37 -10.26 -15.61
N LYS A 228 13.86 -11.49 -15.84
CA LYS A 228 14.26 -12.40 -14.75
C LYS A 228 15.55 -11.88 -14.13
N ILE A 229 15.56 -11.68 -12.81
CA ILE A 229 16.68 -11.14 -12.04
C ILE A 229 17.40 -12.25 -11.27
N ALA A 230 16.62 -13.13 -10.66
CA ALA A 230 17.15 -14.24 -9.86
C ALA A 230 16.26 -15.47 -9.97
N GLU A 231 16.86 -16.60 -9.63
CA GLU A 231 16.19 -17.90 -9.57
C GLU A 231 16.77 -18.72 -8.43
N VAL A 232 15.90 -19.33 -7.64
CA VAL A 232 16.26 -20.26 -6.57
C VAL A 232 15.69 -21.63 -6.94
N CYS A 233 16.54 -22.53 -7.38
CA CYS A 233 16.17 -23.91 -7.68
C CYS A 233 16.14 -24.70 -6.36
N CYS A 234 14.97 -25.20 -5.99
CA CYS A 234 14.76 -25.98 -4.76
C CYS A 234 15.03 -27.48 -4.96
N THR A 235 15.52 -27.89 -6.12
CA THR A 235 15.78 -29.28 -6.48
C THR A 235 17.28 -29.59 -6.46
N SER A 236 17.66 -30.71 -5.86
CA SER A 236 19.01 -31.25 -5.91
C SER A 236 19.00 -32.74 -6.26
N ILE A 237 19.98 -33.19 -7.04
CA ILE A 237 20.13 -34.60 -7.42
C ILE A 237 21.16 -35.25 -6.50
N VAL A 238 20.74 -36.31 -5.81
CA VAL A 238 21.58 -37.13 -4.94
C VAL A 238 21.80 -38.48 -5.61
N TYR A 239 23.06 -38.91 -5.71
CA TYR A 239 23.40 -40.24 -6.19
C TYR A 239 23.45 -41.18 -4.98
N ALA A 240 22.41 -42.01 -4.81
CA ALA A 240 22.48 -43.13 -3.88
C ALA A 240 23.11 -44.34 -4.60
N THR A 241 23.63 -45.30 -3.83
CA THR A 241 24.34 -46.50 -4.32
C THR A 241 23.51 -47.34 -5.30
N GLU A 242 22.18 -47.24 -5.24
CA GLU A 242 21.28 -48.08 -6.04
C GLU A 242 20.49 -47.30 -7.10
N LYS A 243 20.18 -46.00 -6.88
CA LYS A 243 19.38 -45.17 -7.79
C LYS A 243 19.70 -43.68 -7.66
N LYS A 244 19.48 -42.93 -8.74
CA LYS A 244 19.43 -41.46 -8.71
C LYS A 244 18.19 -41.02 -7.95
N GLN A 245 18.37 -40.26 -6.88
CA GLN A 245 17.29 -39.66 -6.10
C GLN A 245 17.22 -38.16 -6.36
N THR A 246 16.02 -37.61 -6.42
CA THR A 246 15.81 -36.17 -6.50
C THR A 246 15.27 -35.71 -5.16
N LYS A 247 15.93 -34.72 -4.58
CA LYS A 247 15.61 -34.15 -3.29
C LYS A 247 15.06 -32.74 -3.48
N VAL A 248 13.94 -32.45 -2.83
CA VAL A 248 13.42 -31.08 -2.73
C VAL A 248 13.92 -30.47 -1.42
N GLU A 249 14.47 -29.26 -1.52
CA GLU A 249 15.03 -28.49 -0.42
C GLU A 249 14.20 -27.22 -0.17
N PHE A 250 14.27 -26.69 1.05
CA PHE A 250 13.56 -25.49 1.46
C PHE A 250 14.56 -24.41 1.91
N PRO A 251 15.15 -23.65 0.98
CA PRO A 251 16.13 -22.61 1.27
C PRO A 251 15.44 -21.30 1.70
N GLU A 252 14.70 -21.33 2.82
CA GLU A 252 13.86 -20.24 3.32
C GLU A 252 14.56 -18.87 3.32
N ALA A 253 15.75 -18.80 3.92
CA ALA A 253 16.50 -17.55 4.05
C ALA A 253 16.84 -16.93 2.69
N ARG A 254 17.17 -17.76 1.69
CA ARG A 254 17.50 -17.28 0.33
C ARG A 254 16.26 -16.81 -0.43
N ILE A 255 15.15 -17.53 -0.29
CA ILE A 255 13.87 -17.13 -0.89
C ILE A 255 13.43 -15.77 -0.33
N PHE A 256 13.58 -15.59 0.99
CA PHE A 256 13.22 -14.35 1.66
C PHE A 256 14.12 -13.17 1.22
N GLU A 257 15.45 -13.40 1.20
CA GLU A 257 16.43 -12.43 0.71
C GLU A 257 16.12 -11.95 -0.72
N GLU A 258 15.86 -12.88 -1.64
CA GLU A 258 15.51 -12.53 -3.02
C GLU A 258 14.17 -11.80 -3.14
N THR A 259 13.19 -12.17 -2.30
CA THR A 259 11.90 -11.47 -2.24
C THR A 259 12.08 -10.01 -1.81
N LEU A 260 12.98 -9.73 -0.88
CA LEU A 260 13.30 -8.36 -0.49
C LEU A 260 14.08 -7.62 -1.58
N ASN A 261 15.04 -8.30 -2.24
CA ASN A 261 15.86 -7.71 -3.29
C ASN A 261 15.04 -7.21 -4.48
N ILE A 262 13.93 -7.86 -4.83
CA ILE A 262 13.07 -7.40 -5.94
C ILE A 262 12.22 -6.18 -5.59
N LEU A 263 12.07 -5.81 -4.31
CA LEU A 263 11.27 -4.64 -3.93
C LEU A 263 11.91 -3.34 -4.41
N ILE A 264 13.20 -3.33 -4.75
CA ILE A 264 13.86 -2.16 -5.36
C ILE A 264 13.26 -1.80 -6.73
N TYR A 265 12.60 -2.75 -7.40
CA TYR A 265 11.93 -2.55 -8.68
C TYR A 265 10.47 -2.09 -8.51
N GLU A 266 10.03 -1.79 -7.29
CA GLU A 266 8.74 -1.17 -7.02
C GLU A 266 8.74 0.29 -7.55
N ASN A 267 7.75 0.61 -8.40
CA ASN A 267 7.47 1.97 -8.91
C ASN A 267 8.55 2.66 -9.76
N GLY A 268 9.44 1.93 -10.46
CA GLY A 268 10.37 2.54 -11.41
C GLY A 268 11.33 3.58 -10.80
N ARG A 269 11.47 3.60 -9.46
CA ARG A 269 12.42 4.47 -8.74
C ARG A 269 13.88 3.99 -8.84
N GLY A 270 14.16 3.00 -9.70
CA GLY A 270 15.49 2.45 -9.95
C GLY A 270 16.48 3.46 -10.56
N LEU A 271 16.02 4.61 -11.05
CA LEU A 271 16.90 5.66 -11.57
C LEU A 271 17.67 6.43 -10.48
N GLY A 272 17.26 6.37 -9.20
CA GLY A 272 17.88 7.15 -8.12
C GLY A 272 18.74 6.35 -7.13
N ALA A 273 18.45 5.06 -6.90
CA ALA A 273 19.16 4.26 -5.91
C ALA A 273 20.44 3.59 -6.45
N MET A 274 20.62 3.53 -7.77
CA MET A 274 21.78 2.88 -8.42
C MET A 274 23.07 3.70 -8.36
N ALA A 275 23.01 5.03 -8.19
CA ALA A 275 24.20 5.88 -8.14
C ALA A 275 25.06 5.70 -6.87
N LEU A 276 24.50 5.11 -5.81
CA LEU A 276 25.21 4.94 -4.52
C LEU A 276 26.01 3.64 -4.42
N LEU A 277 25.70 2.63 -5.25
CA LEU A 277 26.43 1.35 -5.26
C LEU A 277 27.65 1.38 -6.18
N GLU A 278 27.73 2.34 -7.09
CA GLU A 278 28.84 2.47 -8.06
C GLU A 278 29.99 3.39 -7.58
N SER A 279 29.83 4.13 -6.49
CA SER A 279 30.85 5.11 -6.03
C SER A 279 31.93 4.54 -5.08
N GLY A 280 31.95 3.23 -4.82
CA GLY A 280 32.85 2.60 -3.85
C GLY A 280 34.26 2.20 -4.35
N GLY A 281 34.61 2.47 -5.61
CA GLY A 281 35.89 2.06 -6.19
C GLY A 281 36.84 3.22 -6.48
N ILE A 282 37.84 3.43 -5.62
CA ILE A 282 38.98 4.33 -5.89
C ILE A 282 39.86 3.69 -6.98
N PRO A 283 40.17 4.36 -8.11
CA PRO A 283 41.21 3.91 -9.02
C PRO A 283 42.53 4.67 -8.79
N SER A 284 43.62 3.91 -8.64
CA SER A 284 45.00 4.43 -8.76
C SER A 284 45.32 4.84 -10.20
N PRO A 285 46.19 5.86 -10.43
CA PRO A 285 46.50 6.33 -11.78
C PRO A 285 47.65 5.52 -12.42
N GLY A 286 47.47 5.12 -13.68
CA GLY A 286 48.48 4.41 -14.46
C GLY A 286 48.19 4.42 -15.96
N VAL A 287 48.54 5.55 -16.61
CA VAL A 287 49.03 5.77 -17.99
C VAL A 287 48.73 4.72 -19.09
N GLY A 288 48.14 5.18 -20.20
CA GLY A 288 48.27 4.55 -21.53
C GLY A 288 47.15 4.89 -22.51
N GLN A 289 47.41 5.84 -23.42
CA GLN A 289 46.54 6.32 -24.50
C GLN A 289 46.20 5.24 -25.55
N SER A 290 45.01 5.29 -26.15
CA SER A 290 44.75 5.31 -27.62
C SER A 290 43.24 5.37 -27.90
N GLU A 291 42.87 6.19 -28.86
CA GLU A 291 41.52 6.63 -29.26
C GLU A 291 40.76 5.57 -30.08
N GLU A 292 39.44 5.43 -29.88
CA GLU A 292 38.47 5.43 -31.00
C GLU A 292 37.03 5.63 -30.47
N GLU A 293 36.32 6.60 -31.05
CA GLU A 293 34.92 6.90 -30.80
C GLU A 293 33.99 5.81 -31.35
N GLY A 294 32.97 5.47 -30.56
CA GLY A 294 31.86 4.63 -30.98
C GLY A 294 30.95 4.37 -29.79
N ALA A 295 30.08 5.34 -29.49
CA ALA A 295 29.11 5.28 -28.40
C ALA A 295 28.09 4.14 -28.60
N GLY A 296 28.51 2.92 -28.28
CA GLY A 296 27.62 1.81 -28.00
C GLY A 296 27.02 2.03 -26.62
N VAL A 297 25.73 2.30 -26.56
CA VAL A 297 24.93 2.24 -25.33
C VAL A 297 25.14 0.87 -24.72
N GLY A 298 26.00 0.80 -23.70
CA GLY A 298 26.34 -0.39 -22.96
C GLY A 298 25.12 -0.90 -22.22
N GLY A 299 24.30 -1.70 -22.89
CA GLY A 299 23.35 -2.59 -22.25
C GLY A 299 24.16 -3.63 -21.48
N GLY A 300 24.55 -3.28 -20.25
CA GLY A 300 25.16 -4.23 -19.33
C GLY A 300 24.26 -5.45 -19.24
N ASP A 301 24.76 -6.59 -19.72
CA ASP A 301 24.08 -7.87 -19.65
C ASP A 301 23.93 -8.23 -18.16
N ARG A 302 22.79 -7.84 -17.57
CA ARG A 302 22.48 -8.08 -16.15
C ARG A 302 22.26 -9.57 -15.99
N ARG A 303 23.35 -10.29 -15.68
CA ARG A 303 23.38 -11.74 -15.50
C ARG A 303 22.36 -12.17 -14.43
N VAL A 304 21.49 -13.12 -14.79
CA VAL A 304 20.54 -13.74 -13.87
C VAL A 304 21.30 -14.44 -12.73
N ARG A 305 20.96 -14.10 -11.48
CA ARG A 305 21.54 -14.73 -10.29
C ARG A 305 20.89 -16.10 -10.07
N ARG A 306 21.58 -17.17 -10.46
CA ARG A 306 21.12 -18.56 -10.25
C ARG A 306 21.65 -19.12 -8.94
N ILE A 307 20.76 -19.39 -8.00
CA ILE A 307 21.07 -19.90 -6.67
C ILE A 307 20.70 -21.38 -6.64
N HIS A 308 21.72 -22.23 -6.56
CA HIS A 308 21.56 -23.66 -6.29
C HIS A 308 21.80 -23.89 -4.80
N VAL A 309 20.92 -24.66 -4.16
CA VAL A 309 21.13 -25.04 -2.77
C VAL A 309 22.34 -25.98 -2.70
N ARG A 310 23.29 -25.66 -1.83
CA ARG A 310 24.65 -26.25 -1.80
C ARG A 310 24.56 -27.76 -1.52
N ARG A 311 25.26 -28.59 -2.30
CA ARG A 311 25.43 -30.01 -1.97
C ARG A 311 26.12 -30.11 -0.61
N HIS A 312 25.43 -30.64 0.40
CA HIS A 312 26.11 -31.13 1.59
C HIS A 312 26.82 -32.42 1.20
N ILE A 313 28.10 -32.33 0.83
CA ILE A 313 28.95 -33.51 0.71
C ILE A 313 29.21 -33.94 2.16
N MET A 314 28.48 -34.95 2.63
CA MET A 314 28.91 -35.71 3.80
C MET A 314 30.26 -36.33 3.41
N HIS A 315 31.37 -35.77 3.89
CA HIS A 315 32.61 -36.52 3.94
C HIS A 315 32.35 -37.72 4.85
N ASP A 316 32.41 -38.92 4.27
CA ASP A 316 32.40 -40.19 4.98
C ASP A 316 33.67 -40.19 5.87
N GLU A 317 33.52 -39.84 7.15
CA GLU A 317 34.51 -40.10 8.21
C GLU A 317 34.57 -41.62 8.42
N ARG A 318 35.12 -42.34 7.44
CA ARG A 318 35.57 -43.71 7.64
C ARG A 318 36.88 -43.64 8.40
N GLY A 319 36.78 -43.83 9.71
CA GLY A 319 37.92 -43.92 10.60
C GLY A 319 38.97 -44.88 10.05
N HIS A 320 40.20 -44.37 9.92
CA HIS A 320 41.39 -45.15 9.66
C HIS A 320 41.65 -46.13 10.82
N GLY A 321 41.06 -47.32 10.74
CA GLY A 321 41.46 -48.46 11.54
C GLY A 321 42.69 -49.11 10.89
N GLN A 322 43.88 -48.81 11.44
CA GLN A 322 45.13 -49.47 11.08
C GLN A 322 45.00 -51.00 11.17
N GLN A 323 45.24 -51.66 10.05
CA GLN A 323 45.47 -53.09 9.98
C GLN A 323 46.92 -53.36 10.42
N THR A 324 47.13 -53.66 11.71
CA THR A 324 48.39 -54.25 12.17
C THR A 324 48.34 -55.76 11.95
N VAL A 325 49.00 -56.18 10.88
CA VAL A 325 49.41 -57.56 10.63
C VAL A 325 50.43 -57.95 11.69
N TYR A 326 50.12 -58.94 12.54
CA TYR A 326 51.14 -59.72 13.22
C TYR A 326 51.40 -60.99 12.39
N LYS A 327 52.66 -61.17 12.01
CA LYS A 327 53.23 -62.40 11.48
C LYS A 327 54.05 -63.04 12.61
N ASP A 328 53.98 -64.37 12.63
CA ASP A 328 54.62 -65.38 13.48
C ASP A 328 53.93 -65.69 14.82
#